data_AF-H3ATB6-F1
#
_entry.id   AF-H3ATB6-F1
#
_cell.length_a   1.000
_cell.length_b   1.000
_cell.length_c   1.000
_cell.angle_alpha   90.00
_cell.angle_beta   90.00
_cell.angle_gamma   90.00
#
_symmetry.space_group_name_H-M   'P 1'
#
loop_
_entity.id
_entity.type
_entity.pdbx_description
1 polymer ?
#
loop_
_entity_poly.entity_id
_entity_poly.type
_entity_poly.pdbx_seq_one_letter_code
_entity_poly.pdbx_strand_id
1 'polypeptide(L)'
;FPSKACIYGNVMNIDTTGASQATAKQDKLNITGVPASHKMAENDSGRMCKYKTRILEVGRAKQMDPAVIAAIISRESRAGAALHDGWGDHGNGFGLMQVDKRYHTPVGAWDSEEHISQGTQILIDMITSIQKKFPGWTLDQQMKGGISAYNAGVGNVRTYNKMDVGTTGGDYANDVVARAQWYKSNGY
;
A
#
# COMPACT_ATOMS: atom_id res chain seq x y z
N PHE A 1 4.86 10.66 -23.14
CA PHE A 1 4.50 11.74 -22.20
C PHE A 1 5.11 11.43 -20.85
N PRO A 2 5.98 12.30 -20.29
CA PRO A 2 6.52 12.05 -18.96
C PRO A 2 5.36 12.07 -17.95
N SER A 3 5.17 11.00 -17.18
CA SER A 3 4.18 11.00 -16.09
C SER A 3 4.57 12.11 -15.12
N LYS A 4 3.61 12.89 -14.65
CA LYS A 4 3.86 13.78 -13.51
C LYS A 4 4.37 12.91 -12.37
N ALA A 5 5.57 13.19 -11.89
CA ALA A 5 6.19 12.46 -10.80
C ALA A 5 5.29 12.49 -9.55
N CYS A 6 5.38 11.43 -8.73
CA CYS A 6 4.72 11.41 -7.43
C CYS A 6 5.10 12.66 -6.63
N ILE A 7 4.12 13.40 -6.11
CA ILE A 7 4.37 14.64 -5.35
C ILE A 7 4.43 14.43 -3.84
N TYR A 8 4.16 13.20 -3.39
CA TYR A 8 4.07 12.86 -1.97
C TYR A 8 5.39 12.31 -1.40
N GLY A 9 6.37 12.03 -2.25
CA GLY A 9 7.66 11.44 -1.89
C GLY A 9 8.14 10.46 -2.96
N ASN A 10 9.36 9.96 -2.78
CA ASN A 10 9.97 8.93 -3.62
C ASN A 10 10.16 7.64 -2.81
N VAL A 11 9.44 6.58 -3.16
CA VAL A 11 9.47 5.31 -2.42
C VAL A 11 10.85 4.64 -2.42
N MET A 12 11.69 4.95 -3.42
CA MET A 12 13.07 4.45 -3.49
C MET A 12 13.99 5.07 -2.44
N ASN A 13 13.62 6.22 -1.86
CA ASN A 13 14.38 6.90 -0.83
C ASN A 13 13.95 6.49 0.59
N ILE A 14 12.83 5.78 0.73
CA ILE A 14 12.27 5.43 2.03
C ILE A 14 13.01 4.21 2.61
N ASP A 15 13.53 4.33 3.83
CA ASP A 15 14.07 3.19 4.56
C ASP A 15 12.97 2.17 4.87
N THR A 16 13.32 0.89 4.88
CA THR A 16 12.37 -0.16 5.24
C THR A 16 13.06 -1.38 5.82
N THR A 17 12.45 -1.98 6.84
CA THR A 17 12.84 -3.30 7.35
C THR A 17 12.17 -4.45 6.60
N GLY A 18 11.18 -4.17 5.75
CA GLY A 18 10.33 -5.15 5.07
C GLY A 18 9.45 -5.96 6.02
N ALA A 19 8.99 -7.11 5.54
CA ALA A 19 8.02 -7.97 6.20
C ALA A 19 8.55 -8.62 7.49
N SER A 20 7.72 -8.61 8.53
CA SER A 20 7.92 -9.41 9.73
C SER A 20 7.84 -10.90 9.43
N GLN A 21 8.22 -11.72 10.41
CA GLN A 21 8.03 -13.17 10.34
C GLN A 21 6.55 -13.55 10.22
N ALA A 22 5.65 -12.80 10.87
CA ALA A 22 4.21 -13.09 10.83
C ALA A 22 3.65 -12.94 9.41
N THR A 23 4.04 -11.87 8.72
CA THR A 23 3.65 -11.61 7.33
C THR A 23 4.31 -12.59 6.36
N ALA A 24 5.61 -12.85 6.50
CA ALA A 24 6.34 -13.78 5.63
C ALA A 24 5.77 -15.22 5.67
N LYS A 25 5.28 -15.66 6.85
CA LYS A 25 4.66 -16.99 7.01
C LYS A 25 3.38 -17.18 6.20
N GLN A 26 2.69 -16.09 5.79
CA GLN A 26 1.50 -16.19 4.94
C GLN A 26 1.83 -16.82 3.57
N ASP A 27 3.05 -16.59 3.07
CA ASP A 27 3.56 -17.21 1.84
C ASP A 27 4.47 -18.42 2.13
N LYS A 28 4.44 -18.95 3.38
CA LYS A 28 5.29 -20.06 3.86
C LYS A 28 6.79 -19.80 3.65
N LEU A 29 7.20 -18.54 3.74
CA LEU A 29 8.60 -18.14 3.58
C LEU A 29 9.39 -18.33 4.87
N ASN A 30 10.62 -18.85 4.74
CA ASN A 30 11.59 -18.95 5.84
C ASN A 30 12.51 -17.73 5.95
N ILE A 31 12.40 -16.80 4.99
CA ILE A 31 13.10 -15.52 4.97
C ILE A 31 12.19 -14.43 5.53
N THR A 32 12.78 -13.37 6.08
CA THR A 32 12.05 -12.18 6.57
C THR A 32 12.64 -10.92 5.98
N GLY A 33 12.04 -9.78 6.31
CA GLY A 33 12.47 -8.45 5.93
C GLY A 33 12.27 -8.12 4.46
N VAL A 34 13.12 -7.24 3.92
CA VAL A 34 13.04 -6.79 2.53
C VAL A 34 13.02 -7.96 1.52
N PRO A 35 13.88 -8.99 1.64
CA PRO A 35 13.83 -10.15 0.73
C PRO A 35 12.49 -10.88 0.72
N ALA A 36 11.84 -11.03 1.88
CA ALA A 36 10.52 -11.65 1.95
C ALA A 36 9.45 -10.80 1.25
N SER A 37 9.46 -9.49 1.51
CA SER A 37 8.54 -8.53 0.86
C SER A 37 8.67 -8.57 -0.66
N HIS A 38 9.90 -8.53 -1.17
CA HIS A 38 10.18 -8.67 -2.61
C HIS A 38 9.65 -9.99 -3.17
N LYS A 39 9.86 -11.11 -2.44
CA LYS A 39 9.36 -12.41 -2.87
C LYS A 39 7.84 -12.47 -2.92
N MET A 40 7.15 -11.87 -1.96
CA MET A 40 5.69 -11.79 -1.93
C MET A 40 5.14 -10.90 -3.07
N ALA A 41 5.79 -9.77 -3.35
CA ALA A 41 5.46 -8.92 -4.50
C ALA A 41 5.65 -9.66 -5.83
N GLU A 42 6.74 -10.42 -5.96
CA GLU A 42 7.01 -11.29 -7.11
C GLU A 42 5.91 -12.36 -7.28
N ASN A 43 5.53 -13.06 -6.20
CA ASN A 43 4.46 -14.06 -6.22
C ASN A 43 3.10 -13.47 -6.67
N ASP A 44 2.86 -12.20 -6.36
CA ASP A 44 1.63 -11.49 -6.74
C ASP A 44 1.72 -10.87 -8.15
N SER A 45 2.92 -10.70 -8.70
CA SER A 45 3.16 -9.94 -9.93
C SER A 45 2.37 -10.43 -11.15
N GLY A 46 2.28 -11.76 -11.34
CA GLY A 46 1.51 -12.35 -12.43
C GLY A 46 0.02 -12.02 -12.38
N ARG A 47 -0.56 -11.92 -11.17
CA ARG A 47 -1.95 -11.46 -10.98
C ARG A 47 -2.06 -9.95 -11.12
N MET A 48 -1.10 -9.21 -10.57
CA MET A 48 -1.06 -7.75 -10.59
C MET A 48 -1.07 -7.20 -12.03
N CYS A 49 -0.44 -7.90 -12.98
CA CYS A 49 -0.41 -7.51 -14.40
C CYS A 49 -1.80 -7.25 -15.00
N LYS A 50 -2.86 -7.91 -14.51
CA LYS A 50 -4.25 -7.69 -14.96
C LYS A 50 -4.74 -6.26 -14.70
N TYR A 51 -4.21 -5.61 -13.67
CA TYR A 51 -4.65 -4.30 -13.20
C TYR A 51 -3.63 -3.19 -13.51
N LYS A 52 -2.49 -3.54 -14.12
CA LYS A 52 -1.35 -2.63 -14.33
C LYS A 52 -1.75 -1.34 -15.03
N THR A 53 -2.52 -1.41 -16.12
CA THR A 53 -2.96 -0.21 -16.85
C THR A 53 -3.78 0.72 -15.94
N ARG A 54 -4.78 0.20 -15.23
CA ARG A 54 -5.61 0.98 -14.30
C ARG A 54 -4.79 1.59 -13.17
N ILE A 55 -3.85 0.84 -12.59
CA ILE A 55 -2.94 1.32 -11.55
C ILE A 55 -2.10 2.50 -12.06
N LEU A 56 -1.52 2.37 -13.25
CA LEU A 56 -0.73 3.44 -13.88
C LEU A 56 -1.58 4.69 -14.18
N GLU A 57 -2.82 4.49 -14.64
CA GLU A 57 -3.75 5.58 -14.96
C GLU A 57 -4.19 6.33 -13.70
N VAL A 58 -4.58 5.61 -12.64
CA VAL A 58 -4.92 6.21 -11.35
C VAL A 58 -3.73 6.91 -10.73
N GLY A 59 -2.55 6.29 -10.73
CA GLY A 59 -1.33 6.90 -10.20
C GLY A 59 -1.01 8.22 -10.90
N ARG A 60 -1.09 8.24 -12.23
CA ARG A 60 -0.94 9.48 -13.02
C ARG A 60 -2.00 10.52 -12.68
N ALA A 61 -3.27 10.14 -12.59
CA ALA A 61 -4.37 11.06 -12.32
C ALA A 61 -4.30 11.67 -10.91
N LYS A 62 -3.83 10.89 -9.92
CA LYS A 62 -3.73 11.27 -8.51
C LYS A 62 -2.36 11.80 -8.11
N GLN A 63 -1.39 11.83 -9.03
CA GLN A 63 0.02 12.14 -8.76
C GLN A 63 0.62 11.28 -7.65
N MET A 64 0.21 10.01 -7.60
CA MET A 64 0.67 8.99 -6.67
C MET A 64 1.57 7.99 -7.41
N ASP A 65 2.59 7.47 -6.73
CA ASP A 65 3.46 6.45 -7.32
C ASP A 65 2.66 5.15 -7.59
N PRO A 66 2.52 4.69 -8.84
CA PRO A 66 1.77 3.47 -9.12
C PRO A 66 2.37 2.23 -8.46
N ALA A 67 3.67 2.22 -8.17
CA ALA A 67 4.30 1.13 -7.43
C ALA A 67 3.82 1.04 -5.97
N VAL A 68 3.48 2.18 -5.34
CA VAL A 68 2.88 2.21 -4.00
C VAL A 68 1.45 1.66 -4.04
N ILE A 69 0.68 2.03 -5.07
CA ILE A 69 -0.69 1.49 -5.28
C ILE A 69 -0.63 -0.03 -5.46
N ALA A 70 0.26 -0.52 -6.34
CA ALA A 70 0.45 -1.96 -6.56
C ALA A 70 0.89 -2.69 -5.27
N ALA A 71 1.77 -2.09 -4.48
CA ALA A 71 2.21 -2.67 -3.22
C ALA A 71 1.10 -2.79 -2.18
N ILE A 72 0.24 -1.77 -2.06
CA ILE A 72 -0.94 -1.83 -1.19
C ILE A 72 -1.89 -2.93 -1.68
N ILE A 73 -2.17 -3.02 -2.99
CA ILE A 73 -3.01 -4.10 -3.54
C ILE A 73 -2.41 -5.49 -3.24
N SER A 74 -1.09 -5.64 -3.35
CA SER A 74 -0.39 -6.88 -3.01
C SER A 74 -0.52 -7.20 -1.51
N ARG A 75 -0.38 -6.20 -0.63
CA ARG A 75 -0.52 -6.39 0.81
C ARG A 75 -1.95 -6.71 1.24
N GLU A 76 -2.93 -6.00 0.67
CA GLU A 76 -4.33 -6.06 1.09
C GLU A 76 -5.07 -7.29 0.57
N SER A 77 -4.86 -7.64 -0.70
CA SER A 77 -5.71 -8.63 -1.36
C SER A 77 -4.94 -9.70 -2.12
N ARG A 78 -3.61 -9.66 -2.12
CA ARG A 78 -2.75 -10.53 -2.94
C ARG A 78 -3.13 -10.43 -4.43
N ALA A 79 -3.40 -9.19 -4.87
CA ALA A 79 -3.99 -8.87 -6.18
C ALA A 79 -5.31 -9.60 -6.46
N GLY A 80 -6.20 -9.60 -5.45
CA GLY A 80 -7.53 -10.23 -5.49
C GLY A 80 -7.58 -11.70 -5.10
N ALA A 81 -6.44 -12.40 -4.97
CA ALA A 81 -6.45 -13.83 -4.65
C ALA A 81 -6.91 -14.17 -3.22
N ALA A 82 -6.88 -13.19 -2.30
CA ALA A 82 -7.38 -13.35 -0.94
C ALA A 82 -8.85 -12.93 -0.77
N LEU A 83 -9.55 -12.55 -1.85
CA LEU A 83 -10.91 -12.03 -1.79
C LEU A 83 -11.95 -13.11 -2.15
N HIS A 84 -13.15 -12.98 -1.58
CA HIS A 84 -14.34 -13.72 -1.97
C HIS A 84 -15.41 -12.73 -2.44
N ASP A 85 -15.78 -12.78 -3.73
CA ASP A 85 -16.69 -11.81 -4.37
C ASP A 85 -16.32 -10.34 -4.13
N GLY A 86 -15.01 -10.05 -4.11
CA GLY A 86 -14.48 -8.71 -3.85
C GLY A 86 -14.38 -8.33 -2.37
N TRP A 87 -14.81 -9.19 -1.44
CA TRP A 87 -14.76 -8.91 -0.01
C TRP A 87 -13.63 -9.67 0.69
N GLY A 88 -12.99 -9.00 1.66
CA GLY A 88 -12.04 -9.56 2.61
C GLY A 88 -12.33 -9.03 4.02
N ASP A 89 -11.40 -9.23 4.96
CA ASP A 89 -11.53 -8.86 6.39
C ASP A 89 -12.92 -9.16 7.00
N HIS A 90 -13.34 -10.43 6.94
CA HIS A 90 -14.64 -10.86 7.46
C HIS A 90 -15.84 -10.08 6.88
N GLY A 91 -15.71 -9.60 5.64
CA GLY A 91 -16.74 -8.85 4.92
C GLY A 91 -16.72 -7.34 5.17
N ASN A 92 -15.66 -6.78 5.77
CA ASN A 92 -15.52 -5.34 6.00
C ASN A 92 -14.72 -4.63 4.91
N GLY A 93 -13.65 -5.25 4.44
CA GLY A 93 -12.78 -4.70 3.39
C GLY A 93 -13.31 -5.01 1.99
N PHE A 94 -13.47 -3.99 1.15
CA PHE A 94 -13.93 -4.13 -0.22
C PHE A 94 -12.80 -3.91 -1.23
N GLY A 95 -12.75 -4.79 -2.24
CA GLY A 95 -11.93 -4.72 -3.44
C GLY A 95 -10.43 -4.78 -3.25
N LEU A 96 -9.70 -4.50 -4.34
CA LEU A 96 -8.25 -4.70 -4.45
C LEU A 96 -7.43 -4.00 -3.35
N MET A 97 -7.84 -2.80 -2.97
CA MET A 97 -7.22 -1.99 -1.91
C MET A 97 -7.93 -2.09 -0.54
N GLN A 98 -8.89 -3.00 -0.38
CA GLN A 98 -9.62 -3.27 0.87
C GLN A 98 -10.16 -2.02 1.59
N VAL A 99 -10.96 -1.22 0.88
CA VAL A 99 -11.66 -0.06 1.47
C VAL A 99 -12.65 -0.54 2.53
N ASP A 100 -12.47 -0.07 3.76
CA ASP A 100 -13.28 -0.49 4.90
C ASP A 100 -14.66 0.19 4.91
N LYS A 101 -15.71 -0.63 4.75
CA LYS A 101 -17.11 -0.17 4.70
C LYS A 101 -17.60 0.50 5.99
N ARG A 102 -16.90 0.33 7.11
CA ARG A 102 -17.26 0.95 8.41
C ARG A 102 -16.94 2.44 8.44
N TYR A 103 -16.00 2.88 7.62
CA TYR A 103 -15.53 4.27 7.58
C TYR A 103 -15.81 4.97 6.24
N HIS A 104 -16.01 4.19 5.17
CA HIS A 104 -16.25 4.69 3.83
C HIS A 104 -17.40 3.94 3.17
N THR A 105 -18.06 4.56 2.19
CA THR A 105 -18.95 3.83 1.28
C THR A 105 -18.13 3.34 0.09
N PRO A 106 -17.92 2.02 -0.09
CA PRO A 106 -17.16 1.52 -1.22
C PRO A 106 -17.87 1.82 -2.55
N VAL A 107 -17.11 2.19 -3.59
CA VAL A 107 -17.64 2.53 -4.92
C VAL A 107 -17.01 1.72 -6.04
N GLY A 108 -17.72 1.59 -7.15
CA GLY A 108 -17.31 0.80 -8.30
C GLY A 108 -17.32 -0.72 -8.07
N ALA A 109 -16.90 -1.47 -9.09
CA ALA A 109 -16.62 -2.89 -8.92
C ALA A 109 -15.30 -3.10 -8.16
N TRP A 110 -15.18 -4.23 -7.48
CA TRP A 110 -14.07 -4.53 -6.55
C TRP A 110 -12.66 -4.45 -7.17
N ASP A 111 -12.55 -4.57 -8.50
CA ASP A 111 -11.31 -4.50 -9.29
C ASP A 111 -11.29 -3.36 -10.33
N SER A 112 -12.25 -2.43 -10.21
CA SER A 112 -12.42 -1.31 -11.14
C SER A 112 -11.42 -0.18 -10.91
N GLU A 113 -11.25 0.66 -11.92
CA GLU A 113 -10.49 1.90 -11.80
C GLU A 113 -11.09 2.84 -10.74
N GLU A 114 -12.42 2.91 -10.66
CA GLU A 114 -13.13 3.69 -9.65
C GLU A 114 -12.76 3.26 -8.22
N HIS A 115 -12.71 1.95 -7.97
CA HIS A 115 -12.28 1.40 -6.68
C HIS A 115 -10.81 1.71 -6.37
N ILE A 116 -9.91 1.51 -7.35
CA ILE A 116 -8.48 1.82 -7.18
C ILE A 116 -8.29 3.33 -6.92
N SER A 117 -9.06 4.19 -7.61
CA SER A 117 -9.06 5.63 -7.42
C SER A 117 -9.55 6.04 -6.02
N GLN A 118 -10.59 5.37 -5.51
CA GLN A 118 -11.08 5.58 -4.14
C GLN A 118 -10.02 5.21 -3.10
N GLY A 119 -9.47 3.99 -3.16
CA GLY A 119 -8.42 3.55 -2.23
C GLY A 119 -7.18 4.46 -2.27
N THR A 120 -6.79 4.89 -3.47
CA THR A 120 -5.69 5.84 -3.64
C THR A 120 -6.00 7.22 -3.04
N GLN A 121 -7.24 7.70 -3.13
CA GLN A 121 -7.63 8.96 -2.49
C GLN A 121 -7.56 8.85 -0.96
N ILE A 122 -8.03 7.75 -0.39
CA ILE A 122 -7.93 7.50 1.06
C ILE A 122 -6.47 7.52 1.51
N LEU A 123 -5.56 6.87 0.76
CA LEU A 123 -4.12 6.94 1.02
C LEU A 123 -3.60 8.39 1.00
N ILE A 124 -3.98 9.19 0.00
CA ILE A 124 -3.58 10.59 -0.10
C ILE A 124 -4.06 11.39 1.12
N ASP A 125 -5.28 11.14 1.58
CA ASP A 125 -5.84 11.81 2.75
C ASP A 125 -5.08 11.42 4.03
N MET A 126 -4.64 10.16 4.13
CA MET A 126 -3.75 9.70 5.21
C MET A 126 -2.39 10.39 5.16
N ILE A 127 -1.73 10.43 3.99
CA ILE A 127 -0.44 11.11 3.80
C ILE A 127 -0.57 12.59 4.18
N THR A 128 -1.59 13.28 3.67
CA THR A 128 -1.84 14.70 3.94
C THR A 128 -2.07 14.95 5.43
N SER A 129 -2.74 14.03 6.12
CA SER A 129 -2.95 14.12 7.57
C SER A 129 -1.63 13.93 8.35
N ILE A 130 -0.76 13.03 7.89
CA ILE A 130 0.58 12.84 8.47
C ILE A 130 1.49 14.04 8.21
N GLN A 131 1.43 14.65 7.03
CA GLN A 131 2.16 15.89 6.72
C GLN A 131 1.79 17.01 7.71
N LYS A 132 0.49 17.18 8.00
CA LYS A 132 0.01 18.15 8.99
C LYS A 132 0.44 17.80 10.41
N LYS A 133 0.40 16.52 10.78
CA LYS A 133 0.73 16.04 12.13
C LYS A 133 2.22 16.12 12.43
N PHE A 134 3.08 15.88 11.43
CA PHE A 134 4.53 15.87 11.54
C PHE A 134 5.19 16.75 10.47
N PRO A 135 5.04 18.08 10.55
CA PRO A 135 5.56 18.99 9.53
C PRO A 135 7.10 19.02 9.45
N GLY A 136 7.80 18.54 10.48
CA GLY A 136 9.27 18.43 10.48
C GLY A 136 9.82 17.16 9.84
N TRP A 137 8.97 16.21 9.43
CA TRP A 137 9.40 15.03 8.67
C TRP A 137 9.61 15.37 7.20
N THR A 138 10.48 14.61 6.52
CA THR A 138 10.61 14.73 5.06
C THR A 138 9.35 14.19 4.36
N LEU A 139 9.14 14.54 3.09
CA LEU A 139 8.05 13.98 2.28
C LEU A 139 8.11 12.44 2.26
N ASP A 140 9.30 11.86 2.12
CA ASP A 140 9.52 10.41 2.13
C ASP A 140 9.08 9.78 3.47
N GLN A 141 9.41 10.42 4.60
CA GLN A 141 8.98 9.97 5.91
C GLN A 141 7.46 10.12 6.12
N GLN A 142 6.87 11.21 5.61
CA GLN A 142 5.43 11.47 5.67
C GLN A 142 4.66 10.48 4.81
N MET A 143 5.18 10.12 3.64
CA MET A 143 4.59 9.07 2.79
C MET A 143 4.59 7.72 3.51
N LYS A 144 5.72 7.32 4.13
CA LYS A 144 5.79 6.09 4.93
C LYS A 144 4.76 6.11 6.07
N GLY A 145 4.65 7.23 6.78
CA GLY A 145 3.65 7.42 7.83
C GLY A 145 2.21 7.34 7.30
N GLY A 146 1.93 7.90 6.12
CA GLY A 146 0.62 7.82 5.48
C GLY A 146 0.23 6.40 5.09
N ILE A 147 1.19 5.61 4.59
CA ILE A 147 1.00 4.18 4.32
C ILE A 147 0.70 3.43 5.62
N SER A 148 1.41 3.71 6.71
CA SER A 148 1.13 3.09 8.02
C SER A 148 -0.27 3.46 8.54
N ALA A 149 -0.66 4.72 8.37
CA ALA A 149 -1.97 5.24 8.75
C ALA A 149 -3.11 4.69 7.89
N TYR A 150 -2.85 4.23 6.65
CA TYR A 150 -3.86 3.55 5.84
C TYR A 150 -4.40 2.30 6.54
N ASN A 151 -3.55 1.58 7.27
CA ASN A 151 -3.94 0.38 8.01
C ASN A 151 -4.48 0.66 9.41
N ALA A 152 -3.80 1.53 10.18
CA ALA A 152 -4.07 1.70 11.62
C ALA A 152 -4.60 3.11 11.99
N GLY A 153 -4.85 3.96 11.00
CA GLY A 153 -5.27 5.34 11.19
C GLY A 153 -4.15 6.29 11.64
N VAL A 154 -4.37 7.58 11.42
CA VAL A 154 -3.43 8.67 11.74
C VAL A 154 -3.08 8.72 13.24
N GLY A 155 -4.00 8.29 14.11
CA GLY A 155 -3.78 8.24 15.56
C GLY A 155 -2.68 7.27 15.98
N ASN A 156 -2.49 6.17 15.24
CA ASN A 156 -1.47 5.17 15.55
C ASN A 156 -0.05 5.68 15.30
N VAL A 157 0.14 6.49 14.26
CA VAL A 157 1.45 7.03 13.90
C VAL A 157 1.87 8.11 14.90
N ARG A 158 2.75 7.76 15.85
CA ARG A 158 3.23 8.66 16.91
C ARG A 158 4.68 9.09 16.72
N THR A 159 5.52 8.20 16.18
CA THR A 159 6.92 8.45 15.89
C THR A 159 7.33 7.73 14.61
N TYR A 160 8.41 8.18 13.96
CA TYR A 160 8.86 7.60 12.71
C TYR A 160 9.27 6.12 12.88
N ASN A 161 10.18 5.87 13.83
CA ASN A 161 10.77 4.54 14.03
C ASN A 161 9.80 3.47 14.57
N LYS A 162 8.62 3.86 15.09
CA LYS A 162 7.65 2.94 15.68
C LYS A 162 6.25 3.07 15.06
N MET A 163 6.12 3.66 13.87
CA MET A 163 4.81 3.90 13.24
C MET A 163 4.00 2.60 13.01
N ASP A 164 4.69 1.50 12.71
CA ASP A 164 4.04 0.22 12.44
C ASP A 164 3.71 -0.59 13.69
N VAL A 165 4.15 -0.16 14.88
CA VAL A 165 3.71 -0.80 16.13
C VAL A 165 2.21 -0.57 16.27
N GLY A 166 1.42 -1.66 16.26
CA GLY A 166 -0.05 -1.61 16.26
C GLY A 166 -0.71 -1.79 14.88
N THR A 167 0.06 -1.77 13.79
CA THR A 167 -0.45 -2.18 12.47
C THR A 167 -0.60 -3.70 12.37
N THR A 168 -1.38 -4.18 11.41
CA THR A 168 -1.47 -5.61 11.09
C THR A 168 -0.07 -6.18 10.85
N GLY A 169 0.33 -7.22 11.58
CA GLY A 169 1.67 -7.81 11.48
C GLY A 169 2.80 -6.98 12.12
N GLY A 170 2.52 -5.77 12.61
CA GLY A 170 3.51 -4.87 13.18
C GLY A 170 4.52 -4.33 12.17
N ASP A 171 4.19 -4.37 10.87
CA ASP A 171 5.14 -4.15 9.77
C ASP A 171 4.53 -3.49 8.53
N TYR A 172 3.31 -2.96 8.61
CA TYR A 172 2.51 -2.65 7.43
C TYR A 172 3.23 -1.71 6.44
N ALA A 173 3.68 -0.54 6.89
CA ALA A 173 4.37 0.39 6.01
C ALA A 173 5.75 -0.13 5.57
N ASN A 174 6.49 -0.81 6.44
CA ASN A 174 7.77 -1.39 6.07
C ASN A 174 7.62 -2.43 4.93
N ASP A 175 6.73 -3.40 5.08
CA ASP A 175 6.45 -4.38 4.04
C ASP A 175 5.95 -3.72 2.75
N VAL A 176 4.96 -2.83 2.83
CA VAL A 176 4.41 -2.12 1.65
C VAL A 176 5.50 -1.33 0.91
N VAL A 177 6.36 -0.60 1.62
CA VAL A 177 7.48 0.14 0.99
C VAL A 177 8.42 -0.80 0.27
N ALA A 178 8.79 -1.93 0.88
CA ALA A 178 9.68 -2.90 0.24
C ALA A 178 9.03 -3.54 -1.01
N ARG A 179 7.74 -3.89 -0.95
CA ARG A 179 6.99 -4.36 -2.13
C ARG A 179 6.94 -3.29 -3.22
N ALA A 180 6.74 -2.03 -2.85
CA ALA A 180 6.70 -0.91 -3.79
C ALA A 180 8.04 -0.71 -4.49
N GLN A 181 9.16 -0.81 -3.77
CA GLN A 181 10.50 -0.75 -4.37
C GLN A 181 10.71 -1.87 -5.40
N TRP A 182 10.20 -3.07 -5.12
CA TRP A 182 10.21 -4.17 -6.08
C TRP A 182 9.34 -3.85 -7.31
N TYR A 183 8.09 -3.42 -7.13
CA TYR A 183 7.21 -3.06 -8.25
C TYR A 183 7.77 -1.91 -9.10
N LYS A 184 8.39 -0.91 -8.47
CA LYS A 184 9.06 0.21 -9.14
C LYS A 184 10.15 -0.27 -10.09
N SER A 185 10.94 -1.23 -9.63
CA SER A 185 12.00 -1.87 -10.42
C SER A 185 11.46 -2.81 -11.51
N ASN A 186 10.15 -3.11 -11.50
CA ASN A 186 9.47 -4.03 -12.42
C ASN A 186 8.37 -3.34 -13.24
N GLY A 187 8.53 -2.03 -13.47
CA GLY A 187 7.76 -1.27 -14.44
C GLY A 187 6.39 -0.77 -13.96
N TYR A 188 6.25 -0.51 -12.67
CA TYR A 188 5.14 0.27 -12.09
C TYR A 188 5.60 1.69 -11.73
#